data_AF-X0RZ80-F1
#
_entry.id   AF-X0RZ80-F1
#
_cell.length_a   1.000
_cell.length_b   1.000
_cell.length_c   1.000
_cell.angle_alpha   90.00
_cell.angle_beta   90.00
_cell.angle_gamma   90.00
#
_symmetry.space_group_name_H-M   'P 1'
#
loop_
_entity.id
_entity.type
_entity.pdbx_description
1 polymer ?
#
loop_
_entity_poly.entity_id
_entity_poly.type
_entity_poly.pdbx_seq_one_letter_code
_entity_poly.pdbx_strand_id
1 'polypeptide(L)'
;MPFKHPPPFHSGTDMPHPYFGSQPSPEDINRRIEGFPSWYEVDLDNIEFNLGQIEKLTDAEIIPCVKNNAYGHGQIPVVAHLEDLGI
;
A
#
# COMPACT_ATOMS: atom_id res chain seq x y z
N MET A 1 12.35 3.55 -15.72
CA MET A 1 11.92 4.97 -15.73
C MET A 1 11.86 5.42 -14.27
N PRO A 2 12.33 6.62 -13.89
CA PRO A 2 12.29 7.02 -12.49
C PRO A 2 10.85 7.37 -12.09
N PHE A 3 10.45 6.97 -10.89
CA PHE A 3 9.15 7.25 -10.28
C PHE A 3 8.91 8.78 -10.25
N LYS A 4 7.82 9.23 -10.88
CA LYS A 4 7.47 10.64 -11.06
C LYS A 4 6.64 11.14 -9.88
N HIS A 5 7.28 11.47 -8.77
CA HIS A 5 6.84 12.40 -7.70
C HIS A 5 7.12 11.83 -6.30
N PRO A 6 7.63 12.64 -5.37
CA PRO A 6 7.64 12.28 -3.95
C PRO A 6 6.20 12.38 -3.40
N PRO A 7 5.72 11.44 -2.58
CA PRO A 7 4.39 11.51 -1.99
C PRO A 7 4.30 12.67 -0.97
N PRO A 8 3.12 13.30 -0.81
CA PRO A 8 2.94 14.42 0.09
C PRO A 8 2.89 13.94 1.55
N PHE A 9 3.72 14.54 2.40
CA PHE A 9 3.65 14.63 3.87
C PHE A 9 3.00 13.49 4.67
N HIS A 10 3.81 12.77 5.45
CA HIS A 10 3.37 12.02 6.63
C HIS A 10 3.38 12.94 7.86
N SER A 11 2.24 13.11 8.52
CA SER A 11 2.16 13.57 9.91
C SER A 11 1.82 12.37 10.80
N GLY A 12 2.82 11.53 11.06
CA GLY A 12 2.73 10.34 11.90
C GLY A 12 4.02 9.54 11.80
N THR A 13 4.87 9.64 12.82
CA THR A 13 6.13 8.90 13.06
C THR A 13 7.16 8.87 11.91
N ASP A 14 8.32 9.50 12.12
CA ASP A 14 9.48 9.55 11.19
C ASP A 14 10.12 8.18 10.82
N MET A 15 9.47 7.06 11.15
CA MET A 15 9.93 5.71 10.86
C MET A 15 8.91 5.02 9.94
N PRO A 16 9.33 4.53 8.77
CA PRO A 16 8.43 3.78 7.89
C PRO A 16 7.90 2.55 8.62
N HIS A 17 6.64 2.16 8.34
CA HIS A 17 6.04 0.94 8.89
C HIS A 17 7.04 -0.23 8.85
N PRO A 18 7.16 -1.06 9.90
CA PRO A 18 8.12 -2.16 9.93
C PRO A 18 8.03 -3.08 8.71
N TYR A 19 6.82 -3.23 8.15
CA TYR A 19 6.63 -3.93 6.88
C TYR A 19 7.42 -3.31 5.74
N PHE A 20 7.26 -2.00 5.49
CA PHE A 20 7.94 -1.30 4.39
C PHE A 20 9.46 -1.24 4.59
N GLY A 21 9.92 -1.07 5.83
CA GLY A 21 11.34 -1.13 6.17
C GLY A 21 12.00 -2.49 5.94
N SER A 22 11.21 -3.56 5.81
CA SER A 22 11.69 -4.94 5.59
C SER A 22 11.56 -5.42 4.13
N GLN A 23 11.07 -4.58 3.21
CA GLN A 23 10.85 -4.98 1.83
C GLN A 23 12.17 -5.19 1.07
N PRO A 24 12.22 -6.13 0.10
CA PRO A 24 13.38 -6.34 -0.74
C PRO A 24 13.73 -5.10 -1.56
N SER A 25 15.01 -4.93 -1.90
CA SER A 25 15.42 -3.88 -2.82
C SER A 25 14.86 -4.10 -4.22
N PRO A 26 14.78 -3.06 -5.08
CA PRO A 26 14.38 -3.22 -6.47
C PRO A 26 15.19 -4.28 -7.24
N GLU A 27 16.50 -4.39 -7.00
CA GLU A 27 17.34 -5.42 -7.62
C GLU A 27 16.94 -6.83 -7.16
N ASP A 28 16.65 -7.00 -5.87
CA ASP A 28 16.19 -8.27 -5.31
C ASP A 28 14.81 -8.66 -5.84
N ILE A 29 13.90 -7.68 -6.00
CA ILE A 29 12.59 -7.90 -6.62
C ILE A 29 12.78 -8.38 -8.05
N ASN A 30 13.56 -7.66 -8.86
CA ASN A 30 13.84 -8.02 -10.26
C ASN A 30 14.42 -9.43 -10.39
N ARG A 31 15.33 -9.83 -9.48
CA ARG A 31 15.86 -11.20 -9.43
C ARG A 31 14.79 -12.22 -9.05
N ARG A 32 13.90 -11.91 -8.10
CA ARG A 32 12.83 -12.83 -7.65
C ARG A 32 11.74 -13.05 -8.69
N ILE A 33 11.48 -12.05 -9.54
CA ILE A 33 10.46 -12.15 -10.60
C ILE A 33 11.01 -12.72 -11.91
N GLU A 34 12.30 -13.04 -11.98
CA GLU A 34 12.91 -13.67 -13.16
C GLU A 34 12.19 -14.98 -13.51
N GLY A 35 11.81 -15.14 -14.78
CA GLY A 35 11.07 -16.33 -15.26
C GLY A 35 9.55 -16.26 -15.12
N PHE A 36 9.00 -15.24 -14.46
CA PHE A 36 7.55 -14.98 -14.46
C PHE A 36 7.17 -14.10 -15.66
N PRO A 37 6.21 -14.52 -16.50
CA PRO A 37 5.88 -13.79 -17.73
C PRO A 37 5.03 -12.53 -17.49
N SER A 38 4.51 -12.35 -16.28
CA SER A 38 3.68 -11.21 -15.90
C SER A 38 3.75 -10.95 -14.40
N TRP A 39 3.41 -9.72 -14.02
CA TRP A 39 3.20 -9.31 -12.64
C TRP A 39 1.95 -8.44 -12.56
N TYR A 40 1.46 -8.25 -11.34
CA TYR A 40 0.39 -7.31 -11.02
C TYR A 40 0.98 -6.23 -10.12
N GLU A 41 0.79 -4.97 -10.50
CA GLU A 41 1.27 -3.81 -9.76
C GLU A 41 0.09 -3.20 -8.99
N VAL A 42 0.32 -2.97 -7.70
CA VAL A 42 -0.68 -2.42 -6.77
C VAL A 42 -0.12 -1.10 -6.26
N ASP A 43 -0.86 -0.04 -6.54
CA ASP A 43 -0.53 1.31 -6.13
C ASP A 43 -1.28 1.63 -4.83
N LEU A 44 -0.53 1.79 -3.74
CA LEU A 44 -1.07 2.04 -2.41
C LEU A 44 -1.63 3.48 -2.29
N ASP A 45 -1.10 4.45 -3.04
CA ASP A 45 -1.62 5.82 -3.05
C ASP A 45 -3.07 5.85 -3.57
N ASN A 46 -3.43 4.93 -4.49
CA ASN A 46 -4.81 4.78 -4.94
C ASN A 46 -5.73 4.19 -3.86
N ILE A 47 -5.20 3.37 -2.95
CA ILE A 47 -5.97 2.85 -1.81
C ILE A 47 -6.27 4.00 -0.83
N GLU A 48 -5.27 4.82 -0.50
CA GLU A 48 -5.45 6.03 0.32
C GLU A 48 -6.45 7.00 -0.32
N PHE A 49 -6.29 7.29 -1.61
CA PHE A 49 -7.22 8.16 -2.34
C PHE A 49 -8.66 7.65 -2.26
N ASN A 50 -8.87 6.35 -2.43
CA ASN A 50 -10.19 5.72 -2.36
C ASN A 50 -10.78 5.77 -0.94
N LEU A 51 -9.96 5.54 0.09
CA LEU A 51 -10.37 5.72 1.49
C LEU A 51 -10.88 7.14 1.72
N GLY A 52 -10.12 8.16 1.29
CA GLY A 52 -10.53 9.56 1.39
C GLY A 52 -11.77 9.92 0.56
N GLN A 53 -12.15 9.13 -0.45
CA GLN A 53 -13.46 9.28 -1.11
C GLN A 53 -14.59 8.67 -0.27
N ILE A 54 -14.36 7.52 0.38
CA ILE A 54 -15.36 6.85 1.21
C ILE A 54 -15.67 7.67 2.45
N GLU A 55 -14.66 8.26 3.10
CA GLU A 55 -14.82 9.16 4.26
C GLU A 55 -15.74 10.35 3.95
N LYS A 56 -15.73 10.87 2.72
CA LYS A 56 -16.63 11.97 2.32
C LYS A 56 -18.10 11.55 2.22
N LEU A 57 -18.38 10.25 2.18
CA LEU A 57 -19.72 9.70 1.98
C LEU A 57 -20.38 9.26 3.30
N THR A 58 -19.64 9.21 4.41
CA THR A 58 -20.17 8.72 5.69
C THR A 58 -19.42 9.29 6.88
N ASP A 59 -20.14 9.55 7.97
CA ASP A 59 -19.55 9.86 9.28
C ASP A 59 -19.31 8.60 10.13
N ALA A 60 -19.65 7.41 9.62
CA ALA A 60 -19.46 6.15 10.31
C ALA A 60 -17.98 5.73 10.31
N GLU A 61 -17.58 4.98 11.33
CA GLU A 61 -16.29 4.30 11.37
C GLU A 61 -16.15 3.34 10.18
N ILE A 62 -15.01 3.42 9.48
CA ILE A 62 -14.71 2.61 8.31
C ILE A 62 -13.96 1.36 8.75
N ILE A 63 -14.47 0.19 8.37
CA ILE A 63 -13.78 -1.10 8.55
C ILE A 63 -13.44 -1.66 7.16
N PRO A 64 -12.16 -1.62 6.75
CA PRO A 64 -11.74 -2.17 5.46
C PRO A 64 -11.96 -3.68 5.39
N CYS A 65 -12.68 -4.13 4.37
CA CYS A 65 -12.81 -5.55 4.09
C CYS A 65 -11.57 -6.08 3.37
N VAL A 66 -10.65 -6.71 4.09
CA VAL A 66 -9.37 -7.20 3.52
C VAL A 66 -9.34 -8.72 3.25
N LYS A 67 -10.51 -9.36 3.16
CA LYS A 67 -10.64 -10.79 2.85
C LYS A 67 -10.00 -11.18 1.51
N ASN A 68 -9.71 -12.47 1.35
CA ASN A 68 -9.15 -13.06 0.13
C ASN A 68 -7.88 -12.33 -0.36
N ASN A 69 -6.92 -12.15 0.55
CA ASN A 69 -5.67 -11.45 0.28
C ASN A 69 -5.89 -9.99 -0.17
N ALA A 70 -6.76 -9.25 0.52
CA ALA A 70 -7.26 -7.94 0.09
C ALA A 70 -7.77 -7.95 -1.36
N TYR A 71 -8.62 -8.92 -1.71
CA TYR A 71 -9.13 -9.13 -3.07
C TYR A 71 -8.05 -9.30 -4.15
N GLY A 72 -6.87 -9.83 -3.78
CA GLY A 72 -5.76 -10.05 -4.70
C GLY A 72 -4.73 -8.90 -4.77
N HIS A 73 -4.97 -7.79 -4.08
CA HIS A 73 -4.02 -6.67 -4.01
C HIS A 73 -2.84 -6.93 -3.06
N GLY A 74 -2.92 -7.97 -2.22
CA GLY A 74 -1.91 -8.27 -1.21
C GLY A 74 -2.31 -7.72 0.14
N GLN A 75 -2.68 -8.61 1.06
CA GLN A 75 -3.25 -8.22 2.36
C GLN A 75 -2.24 -7.49 3.24
N ILE A 76 -1.01 -7.98 3.35
CA ILE A 76 0.00 -7.39 4.23
C ILE A 76 0.38 -5.96 3.79
N PRO A 77 0.74 -5.67 2.52
CA PRO A 77 1.06 -4.30 2.11
C PRO A 77 -0.13 -3.35 2.25
N VAL A 78 -1.35 -3.81 1.94
CA VAL A 78 -2.56 -2.99 2.08
C VAL A 78 -2.87 -2.67 3.55
N VAL A 79 -2.84 -3.66 4.44
CA VAL A 79 -3.12 -3.43 5.87
C VAL A 79 -2.03 -2.57 6.51
N ALA A 80 -0.76 -2.81 6.22
CA ALA A 80 0.34 -1.97 6.71
C ALA A 80 0.16 -0.49 6.33
N HIS A 81 -0.26 -0.23 5.09
CA HIS A 81 -0.53 1.14 4.64
C HIS A 81 -1.75 1.77 5.34
N LEU A 82 -2.81 0.99 5.54
CA LEU A 82 -4.00 1.45 6.28
C LEU A 82 -3.69 1.72 7.76
N GLU A 83 -2.84 0.90 8.39
CA GLU A 83 -2.36 1.11 9.77
C GLU A 83 -1.56 2.43 9.89
N ASP A 84 -0.71 2.75 8.91
CA ASP A 84 0.00 4.06 8.85
C ASP A 84 -0.96 5.25 8.74
N LEU A 85 -2.12 5.06 8.11
CA LEU A 85 -3.20 6.06 7.99
C LEU A 85 -4.09 6.12 9.24
N GLY A 86 -3.87 5.24 10.22
CA GLY A 86 -4.64 5.21 11.47
C GLY A 86 -5.97 4.45 11.38
N ILE A 87 -6.10 3.55 10.40
CA ILE A 87 -7.26 2.64 10.21
C ILE A 87 -7.00 1.28 10.85
#